data_AF-A0A2W6YFK4-F1
#
_entry.id   AF-A0A2W6YFK4-F1
#
_cell.length_a   1.000
_cell.length_b   1.000
_cell.length_c   1.000
_cell.angle_alpha   90.00
_cell.angle_beta   90.00
_cell.angle_gamma   90.00
#
_symmetry.space_group_name_H-M   'P 1'
#
loop_
_entity.id
_entity.type
_entity.pdbx_description
1 polymer ?
#
loop_
_entity_poly.entity_id
_entity_poly.type
_entity_poly.pdbx_seq_one_letter_code
_entity_poly.pdbx_strand_id
1 'polypeptide(L)'
;MRIVLAASVAFLTFPAQTARADSTCDVITRAMLAVADQPVRQRMLQGPPGRETVLMESLALKDAMFLRDTDSGRWTRMPIGRAEMRLMAEAALAKLPLSACSGPRAGDDGGTPVLVYDYTQPNPLKPSEPSRSTIWIGKADGRLRRIVLSDGSYQTIEYGDFAAPAP
;
A
#
# COMPACT_ATOMS: atom_id res chain seq x y z
N MET A 1 -58.49 -28.73 37.26
CA MET A 1 -58.02 -28.64 35.86
C MET A 1 -58.24 -27.22 35.36
N ARG A 2 -57.23 -26.34 35.47
CA ARG A 2 -57.19 -25.02 34.83
C ARG A 2 -55.73 -24.71 34.46
N ILE A 3 -55.59 -24.17 33.26
CA ILE A 3 -54.43 -24.19 32.38
C ILE A 3 -53.48 -23.02 32.72
N VAL A 4 -52.17 -23.30 32.83
CA VAL A 4 -51.11 -22.30 32.93
C VAL A 4 -50.68 -21.92 31.51
N LEU A 5 -50.92 -20.67 31.11
CA LEU A 5 -50.34 -20.09 29.88
C LEU A 5 -48.93 -19.58 30.19
N ALA A 6 -47.92 -20.29 29.68
CA ALA A 6 -46.55 -19.80 29.62
C ALA A 6 -46.37 -18.98 28.33
N ALA A 7 -46.20 -17.67 28.47
CA ALA A 7 -45.84 -16.78 27.37
C ALA A 7 -44.32 -16.82 27.16
N SER A 8 -43.87 -17.57 26.16
CA SER A 8 -42.47 -17.56 25.72
C SER A 8 -42.19 -16.29 24.92
N VAL A 9 -41.50 -15.32 25.53
CA VAL A 9 -40.91 -14.18 24.83
C VAL A 9 -39.67 -14.69 24.09
N ALA A 10 -39.81 -14.94 22.78
CA ALA A 10 -38.69 -15.23 21.91
C ALA A 10 -37.84 -13.97 21.73
N PHE A 11 -36.71 -13.90 22.41
CA PHE A 11 -35.66 -12.92 22.12
C PHE A 11 -35.09 -13.24 20.73
N LEU A 12 -35.47 -12.44 19.74
CA LEU A 12 -34.80 -12.38 18.45
C LEU A 12 -33.42 -11.73 18.66
N THR A 13 -32.42 -12.55 18.96
CA THR A 13 -31.02 -12.16 18.91
C THR A 13 -30.64 -11.97 17.44
N PHE A 14 -30.76 -10.74 16.94
CA PHE A 14 -30.06 -10.35 15.72
C PHE A 14 -28.56 -10.41 16.00
N PRO A 15 -27.76 -11.18 15.25
CA PRO A 15 -26.32 -11.05 15.33
C PRO A 15 -26.00 -9.62 14.91
N ALA A 16 -25.51 -8.82 15.85
CA ALA A 16 -24.84 -7.58 15.54
C ALA A 16 -23.72 -7.94 14.56
N GLN A 17 -23.89 -7.56 13.29
CA GLN A 17 -22.80 -7.54 12.34
C GLN A 17 -21.80 -6.51 12.88
N THR A 18 -20.90 -6.95 13.74
CA THR A 18 -19.67 -6.23 14.03
C THR A 18 -19.08 -5.87 12.68
N ALA A 19 -19.03 -4.57 12.38
CA ALA A 19 -18.32 -4.04 11.23
C ALA A 19 -16.92 -4.68 11.25
N ARG A 20 -16.71 -5.69 10.39
CA ARG A 20 -15.38 -6.21 10.14
C ARG A 20 -14.64 -5.00 9.57
N ALA A 21 -13.70 -4.46 10.33
CA ALA A 21 -12.58 -3.75 9.72
C ALA A 21 -12.18 -4.57 8.49
N ASP A 22 -12.24 -3.95 7.33
CA ASP A 22 -12.23 -4.63 6.05
C ASP A 22 -10.88 -5.36 5.95
N SER A 23 -10.87 -6.68 6.19
CA SER A 23 -9.62 -7.43 6.46
C SER A 23 -8.62 -7.32 5.31
N THR A 24 -9.13 -6.99 4.13
CA THR A 24 -8.36 -6.68 2.92
C THR A 24 -7.58 -5.37 3.05
N CYS A 25 -8.21 -4.30 3.55
CA CYS A 25 -7.51 -3.04 3.80
C CYS A 25 -6.37 -3.21 4.80
N ASP A 26 -6.54 -4.07 5.82
CA ASP A 26 -5.48 -4.36 6.78
C ASP A 26 -4.29 -5.08 6.14
N VAL A 27 -4.54 -6.00 5.20
CA VAL A 27 -3.48 -6.66 4.42
C VAL A 27 -2.70 -5.64 3.61
N ILE A 28 -3.40 -4.77 2.89
CA ILE A 28 -2.78 -3.72 2.06
C ILE A 28 -1.98 -2.75 2.94
N THR A 29 -2.57 -2.28 4.04
CA THR A 29 -1.93 -1.39 5.02
C THR A 29 -0.64 -1.99 5.55
N ARG A 30 -0.66 -3.25 6.01
CA ARG A 30 0.55 -3.92 6.50
C ARG A 30 1.63 -4.03 5.43
N ALA A 31 1.25 -4.34 4.19
CA ALA A 31 2.21 -4.46 3.09
C ALA A 31 2.85 -3.11 2.73
N MET A 32 2.08 -2.02 2.72
CA MET A 32 2.60 -0.66 2.51
C MET A 32 3.55 -0.25 3.63
N LEU A 33 3.19 -0.51 4.88
CA LEU A 33 4.02 -0.16 6.04
C LEU A 33 5.33 -0.95 6.10
N ALA A 34 5.31 -2.22 5.69
CA ALA A 34 6.49 -3.08 5.67
C ALA A 34 7.60 -2.61 4.70
N VAL A 35 7.30 -1.71 3.77
CA VAL A 35 8.31 -1.08 2.90
C VAL A 35 9.27 -0.24 3.72
N ALA A 36 8.78 0.51 4.71
CA ALA A 36 9.61 1.41 5.53
C ALA A 36 10.61 0.67 6.43
N ASP A 37 10.38 -0.62 6.68
CA ASP A 37 11.21 -1.44 7.57
C ASP A 37 12.41 -2.08 6.86
N GLN A 38 12.49 -1.96 5.52
CA GLN A 38 13.45 -2.69 4.69
C GLN A 38 14.27 -1.77 3.78
N PRO A 39 15.50 -2.17 3.41
CA PRO A 39 16.23 -1.52 2.33
C PRO A 39 15.49 -1.70 1.00
N VAL A 40 15.09 -0.60 0.37
CA VAL A 40 14.32 -0.63 -0.87
C VAL A 40 14.75 0.46 -1.84
N ARG A 41 14.66 0.15 -3.13
CA ARG A 41 14.67 1.13 -4.21
C ARG A 41 13.25 1.30 -4.71
N GLN A 42 12.77 2.53 -4.78
CA GLN A 42 11.45 2.83 -5.34
C GLN A 42 11.59 3.70 -6.57
N ARG A 43 10.82 3.39 -7.62
CA ARG A 43 10.76 4.21 -8.83
C ARG A 43 9.31 4.53 -9.15
N MET A 44 9.00 5.81 -9.30
CA MET A 44 7.73 6.27 -9.87
C MET A 44 7.93 6.43 -11.37
N LEU A 45 7.13 5.72 -12.16
CA LEU A 45 7.24 5.58 -13.59
C LEU A 45 5.99 6.15 -14.25
N GLN A 46 6.17 6.80 -15.40
CA GLN A 46 5.09 7.34 -16.23
C GLN A 46 5.26 6.93 -17.69
N GLY A 47 4.19 6.47 -18.31
CA GLY A 47 4.15 6.07 -19.71
C GLY A 47 3.77 4.60 -19.90
N PRO A 48 3.74 4.12 -21.16
CA PRO A 48 3.40 2.74 -21.46
C PRO A 48 4.53 1.78 -21.06
N PRO A 49 4.21 0.52 -20.75
CA PRO A 49 5.21 -0.50 -20.43
C PRO A 49 6.35 -0.60 -21.47
N GLY A 50 7.60 -0.57 -21.02
CA GLY A 50 8.82 -0.63 -21.83
C GLY A 50 9.25 0.71 -22.46
N ARG A 51 8.52 1.80 -22.23
CA ARG A 51 8.90 3.17 -22.67
C ARG A 51 8.63 4.21 -21.60
N GLU A 52 8.80 3.81 -20.35
CA GLU A 52 8.49 4.62 -19.18
C GLU A 52 9.56 5.69 -18.96
N THR A 53 9.10 6.85 -18.48
CA THR A 53 9.96 7.89 -17.91
C THR A 53 9.98 7.74 -16.40
N VAL A 54 11.17 7.82 -15.79
CA VAL A 54 11.31 7.84 -14.33
C VAL A 54 10.99 9.25 -13.84
N LEU A 55 9.87 9.41 -13.11
CA LEU A 55 9.45 10.68 -12.52
C LEU A 55 10.09 10.95 -11.16
N MET A 56 10.39 9.89 -10.41
CA MET A 56 11.05 9.98 -9.13
C MET A 56 11.73 8.66 -8.85
N GLU A 57 12.91 8.73 -8.26
CA GLU A 57 13.65 7.56 -7.81
C GLU A 57 14.15 7.80 -6.40
N SER A 58 13.92 6.82 -5.52
CA SER A 58 14.38 6.86 -4.14
C SER A 58 15.10 5.56 -3.77
N LEU A 59 16.00 5.68 -2.79
CA LEU A 59 16.65 4.57 -2.14
C LEU A 59 16.55 4.74 -0.63
N ALA A 60 15.80 3.88 0.04
CA ALA A 60 15.70 3.84 1.48
C ALA A 60 16.71 2.82 2.03
N LEU A 61 17.60 3.26 2.90
CA LEU A 61 18.57 2.43 3.63
C LEU A 61 18.26 2.47 5.13
N LYS A 62 19.12 1.82 5.94
CA LYS A 62 18.90 1.71 7.39
C LYS A 62 18.83 3.08 8.09
N ASP A 63 19.71 4.01 7.70
CA ASP A 63 20.00 5.27 8.40
C ASP A 63 19.75 6.52 7.56
N ALA A 64 19.39 6.37 6.29
CA ALA A 64 19.13 7.48 5.38
C ALA A 64 18.18 7.06 4.25
N MET A 65 17.48 8.06 3.70
CA MET A 65 16.81 7.95 2.41
C MET A 65 17.52 8.86 1.41
N PHE A 66 17.71 8.37 0.20
CA PHE A 66 18.29 9.12 -0.90
C PHE A 66 17.21 9.36 -1.94
N LEU A 67 17.10 10.60 -2.41
CA LEU A 67 16.25 10.96 -3.55
C LEU A 67 17.12 11.35 -4.71
N ARG A 68 16.78 10.84 -5.89
CA ARG A 68 17.43 11.24 -7.13
C ARG A 68 16.63 12.37 -7.76
N ASP A 69 17.30 13.50 -7.93
CA ASP A 69 16.79 14.60 -8.72
C ASP A 69 16.72 14.16 -10.19
N THR A 70 15.54 14.25 -10.81
CA THR A 70 15.33 13.73 -12.17
C THR A 70 16.06 14.53 -13.23
N ASP A 71 16.26 15.82 -13.01
CA ASP A 71 16.78 16.74 -14.01
C ASP A 71 18.32 16.69 -14.06
N SER A 72 18.94 16.69 -12.89
CA SER A 72 20.40 16.64 -12.72
C SER A 72 20.95 15.21 -12.58
N GLY A 73 20.08 14.25 -12.24
CA GLY A 73 20.47 12.87 -11.93
C GLY A 73 21.21 12.71 -10.61
N ARG A 74 21.40 13.79 -9.84
CA ARG A 74 22.15 13.82 -8.57
C ARG A 74 21.35 13.21 -7.44
N TRP A 75 22.06 12.58 -6.51
CA TRP A 75 21.45 12.03 -5.30
C TRP A 75 21.53 13.03 -4.15
N THR A 76 20.39 13.24 -3.48
CA THR A 76 20.29 14.02 -2.25
C THR A 76 20.07 13.08 -1.09
N ARG A 77 20.96 13.11 -0.10
CA ARG A 77 20.82 12.35 1.15
C ARG A 77 19.91 13.10 2.11
N MET A 78 18.88 12.43 2.59
CA MET A 78 18.07 12.86 3.73
C MET A 78 18.42 11.99 4.94
N PRO A 79 18.79 12.59 6.07
CA PRO A 79 19.21 11.86 7.27
C PRO A 79 18.00 11.30 8.04
N ILE A 80 17.11 10.57 7.36
CA ILE A 80 15.94 9.93 7.93
C ILE A 80 16.18 8.42 8.08
N GLY A 81 16.01 7.91 9.29
CA GLY A 81 16.18 6.49 9.59
C GLY A 81 14.88 5.69 9.43
N ARG A 82 14.96 4.36 9.53
CA ARG A 82 13.79 3.46 9.40
C ARG A 82 12.63 3.79 10.33
N ALA A 83 12.89 4.12 11.59
CA ALA A 83 11.83 4.47 12.53
C ALA A 83 11.06 5.73 12.08
N GLU A 84 11.78 6.73 11.57
CA GLU A 84 11.16 7.94 11.05
C GLU A 84 10.40 7.68 9.74
N MET A 85 10.98 6.89 8.82
CA MET A 85 10.27 6.46 7.61
C MET A 85 8.98 5.70 7.93
N ARG A 86 8.99 4.86 8.97
CA ARG A 86 7.81 4.13 9.44
C ARG A 86 6.73 5.07 9.96
N LEU A 87 7.10 6.06 10.78
CA LEU A 87 6.18 7.09 11.27
C LEU A 87 5.59 7.93 10.14
N MET A 88 6.42 8.30 9.14
CA MET A 88 5.95 9.02 7.96
C MET A 88 4.94 8.18 7.16
N ALA A 89 5.19 6.89 6.98
CA ALA A 89 4.26 5.98 6.31
C ALA A 89 2.94 5.83 7.08
N GLU A 90 2.98 5.71 8.41
CA GLU A 90 1.77 5.69 9.26
C GLU A 90 0.98 6.98 9.15
N ALA A 91 1.65 8.12 9.24
CA ALA A 91 1.02 9.43 9.11
C ALA A 91 0.38 9.61 7.72
N ALA A 92 1.05 9.14 6.66
CA ALA A 92 0.50 9.16 5.31
C ALA A 92 -0.77 8.31 5.18
N LEU A 93 -0.78 7.10 5.73
CA LEU A 93 -1.96 6.22 5.71
C LEU A 93 -3.09 6.72 6.62
N ALA A 94 -2.78 7.37 7.73
CA ALA A 94 -3.77 8.02 8.58
C ALA A 94 -4.41 9.22 7.86
N LYS A 95 -3.62 10.01 7.13
CA LYS A 95 -4.09 11.16 6.35
C LYS A 95 -4.87 10.74 5.11
N LEU A 96 -4.48 9.64 4.47
CA LEU A 96 -5.09 9.10 3.26
C LEU A 96 -5.56 7.65 3.54
N PRO A 97 -6.64 7.47 4.33
CA PRO A 97 -7.09 6.15 4.72
C PRO A 97 -7.53 5.32 3.50
N LEU A 98 -7.23 4.03 3.55
CA LEU A 98 -7.67 3.07 2.54
C LEU A 98 -9.16 2.76 2.73
N SER A 99 -9.87 2.56 1.64
CA SER A 99 -11.29 2.20 1.61
C SER A 99 -11.60 1.35 0.38
N ALA A 100 -12.79 0.75 0.33
CA ALA A 100 -13.26 -0.07 -0.79
C ALA A 100 -12.23 -1.13 -1.24
N CYS A 101 -11.55 -1.75 -0.27
CA CYS A 101 -10.47 -2.68 -0.55
C CYS A 101 -11.03 -4.01 -1.04
N SER A 102 -10.46 -4.56 -2.11
CA SER A 102 -10.92 -5.81 -2.72
C SER A 102 -9.76 -6.67 -3.22
N GLY A 103 -10.00 -7.97 -3.36
CA GLY A 103 -9.00 -8.98 -3.67
C GLY A 103 -8.91 -10.07 -2.59
N PRO A 104 -7.86 -10.92 -2.60
CA PRO A 104 -6.84 -10.98 -3.64
C PRO A 104 -7.35 -11.59 -4.94
N ARG A 105 -6.83 -11.10 -6.07
CA ARG A 105 -6.83 -11.80 -7.36
C ARG A 105 -5.43 -12.37 -7.61
N ALA A 106 -5.33 -13.54 -8.21
CA ALA A 106 -4.03 -14.05 -8.66
C ALA A 106 -3.50 -13.17 -9.80
N GLY A 107 -2.19 -12.93 -9.83
CA GLY A 107 -1.53 -12.20 -10.90
C GLY A 107 -0.05 -12.58 -11.04
N ASP A 108 0.60 -11.89 -11.97
CA ASP A 108 2.03 -12.01 -12.25
C ASP A 108 2.64 -10.60 -12.37
N ASP A 109 3.87 -10.44 -11.86
CA ASP A 109 4.68 -9.25 -12.03
C ASP A 109 6.06 -9.66 -12.59
N GLY A 110 6.18 -9.69 -13.91
CA GLY A 110 7.43 -10.01 -14.60
C GLY A 110 7.94 -11.43 -14.31
N GLY A 111 7.03 -12.43 -14.28
CA GLY A 111 7.35 -13.82 -13.94
C GLY A 111 7.33 -14.11 -12.44
N THR A 112 7.05 -13.12 -11.59
CA THR A 112 6.89 -13.31 -10.15
C THR A 112 5.40 -13.45 -9.80
N PRO A 113 4.96 -14.59 -9.20
CA PRO A 113 3.58 -14.74 -8.74
C PRO A 113 3.21 -13.73 -7.65
N VAL A 114 2.09 -13.03 -7.83
CA VAL A 114 1.59 -12.03 -6.88
C VAL A 114 0.12 -12.24 -6.52
N LEU A 115 -0.28 -11.58 -5.44
CA LEU A 115 -1.67 -11.28 -5.08
C LEU A 115 -1.94 -9.82 -5.41
N VAL A 116 -2.97 -9.57 -6.21
CA VAL A 116 -3.38 -8.24 -6.66
C VAL A 116 -4.60 -7.79 -5.87
N TYR A 117 -4.53 -6.58 -5.34
CA TYR A 117 -5.63 -5.95 -4.60
C TYR A 117 -5.95 -4.57 -5.18
N ASP A 118 -7.20 -4.15 -5.06
CA ASP A 118 -7.64 -2.81 -5.43
C ASP A 118 -8.07 -2.07 -4.16
N TYR A 119 -7.83 -0.77 -4.10
CA TYR A 119 -8.27 0.08 -3.00
C TYR A 119 -8.54 1.51 -3.49
N THR A 120 -9.17 2.29 -2.62
CA THR A 120 -9.50 3.69 -2.85
C THR A 120 -8.94 4.56 -1.72
N GLN A 121 -8.39 5.72 -2.08
CA GLN A 121 -7.92 6.76 -1.16
C GLN A 121 -8.50 8.13 -1.54
N PRO A 122 -8.61 9.07 -0.57
CA PRO A 122 -8.87 10.47 -0.90
C PRO A 122 -7.80 11.02 -1.85
N ASN A 123 -8.22 11.80 -2.86
CA ASN A 123 -7.28 12.48 -3.74
C ASN A 123 -7.00 13.89 -3.18
N PRO A 124 -5.76 14.18 -2.74
CA PRO A 124 -5.44 15.50 -2.17
C PRO A 124 -5.53 16.64 -3.18
N LEU A 125 -5.40 16.35 -4.48
CA LEU A 125 -5.51 17.35 -5.56
C LEU A 125 -6.95 17.57 -6.01
N LYS A 126 -7.82 16.58 -5.78
CA LYS A 126 -9.25 16.63 -6.12
C LYS A 126 -10.09 15.98 -5.00
N PRO A 127 -10.35 16.68 -3.89
CA PRO A 127 -10.99 16.07 -2.72
C PRO A 127 -12.38 15.46 -2.98
N SER A 128 -13.09 15.92 -4.01
CA SER A 128 -14.38 15.39 -4.45
C SER A 128 -14.29 14.08 -5.25
N GLU A 129 -13.10 13.73 -5.75
CA GLU A 129 -12.87 12.59 -6.64
C GLU A 129 -11.83 11.66 -6.01
N PRO A 130 -12.23 10.59 -5.31
CA PRO A 130 -11.27 9.68 -4.71
C PRO A 130 -10.47 8.95 -5.80
N SER A 131 -9.21 8.65 -5.50
CA SER A 131 -8.32 7.91 -6.40
C SER A 131 -8.47 6.41 -6.17
N ARG A 132 -8.60 5.65 -7.27
CA ARG A 132 -8.53 4.19 -7.24
C ARG A 132 -7.12 3.75 -7.61
N SER A 133 -6.59 2.79 -6.87
CA SER A 133 -5.27 2.25 -7.11
C SER A 133 -5.27 0.74 -6.97
N THR A 134 -4.30 0.11 -7.61
CA THR A 134 -4.08 -1.34 -7.56
C THR A 134 -2.71 -1.60 -6.97
N ILE A 135 -2.57 -2.68 -6.21
CA ILE A 135 -1.33 -3.06 -5.53
C ILE A 135 -1.00 -4.54 -5.76
N TRP A 136 0.27 -4.82 -6.02
CA TRP A 136 0.81 -6.16 -6.25
C TRP A 136 1.69 -6.55 -5.05
N ILE A 137 1.30 -7.62 -4.39
CA ILE A 137 2.01 -8.16 -3.23
C ILE A 137 2.54 -9.55 -3.58
N GLY A 138 3.84 -9.79 -3.41
CA GLY A 138 4.48 -11.07 -3.71
C GLY A 138 3.79 -12.22 -2.97
N LYS A 139 3.38 -13.26 -3.70
CA LYS A 139 2.63 -14.39 -3.11
C LYS A 139 3.49 -15.20 -2.13
N ALA A 140 4.79 -15.30 -2.39
CA ALA A 140 5.72 -16.09 -1.60
C ALA A 140 6.21 -15.38 -0.33
N ASP A 141 6.38 -14.05 -0.38
CA ASP A 141 7.05 -13.29 0.68
C ASP A 141 6.19 -12.16 1.29
N GLY A 142 4.99 -11.94 0.77
CA GLY A 142 4.08 -10.89 1.24
C GLY A 142 4.61 -9.47 1.00
N ARG A 143 5.63 -9.29 0.16
CA ARG A 143 6.26 -7.97 -0.04
C ARG A 143 5.57 -7.20 -1.15
N LEU A 144 5.33 -5.92 -0.91
CA LEU A 144 4.81 -4.99 -1.89
C LEU A 144 5.80 -4.82 -3.06
N ARG A 145 5.37 -5.10 -4.30
CA ARG A 145 6.20 -5.02 -5.52
C ARG A 145 5.85 -3.84 -6.40
N ARG A 146 4.56 -3.53 -6.55
CA ARG A 146 4.06 -2.51 -7.46
C ARG A 146 2.81 -1.83 -6.92
N ILE A 147 2.65 -0.54 -7.20
CA ILE A 147 1.39 0.20 -7.03
C ILE A 147 1.07 0.89 -8.35
N VAL A 148 -0.12 0.70 -8.91
CA VAL A 148 -0.62 1.50 -10.05
C VAL A 148 -1.50 2.60 -9.47
N LEU A 149 -1.10 3.84 -9.73
CA LEU A 149 -1.73 5.05 -9.17
C LEU A 149 -2.81 5.60 -10.11
N SER A 150 -2.56 5.52 -11.42
CA SER A 150 -3.49 5.90 -12.48
C SER A 150 -3.08 5.23 -13.80
N ASP A 151 -3.86 5.46 -14.86
CA ASP A 151 -3.49 5.01 -16.21
C ASP A 151 -2.12 5.55 -16.60
N GLY A 152 -1.19 4.64 -16.90
CA GLY A 152 0.18 4.94 -17.27
C GLY A 152 1.06 5.47 -16.13
N SER A 153 0.61 5.48 -14.87
CA SER A 153 1.43 5.91 -13.73
C SER A 153 1.50 4.81 -12.66
N TYR A 154 2.70 4.38 -12.31
CA TYR A 154 2.89 3.34 -11.32
C TYR A 154 4.24 3.45 -10.60
N GLN A 155 4.28 2.90 -9.40
CA GLN A 155 5.46 2.79 -8.58
C GLN A 155 5.93 1.33 -8.55
N THR A 156 7.23 1.10 -8.71
CA THR A 156 7.88 -0.19 -8.42
C THR A 156 8.65 -0.12 -7.13
N ILE A 157 8.71 -1.24 -6.40
CA ILE A 157 9.44 -1.42 -5.15
C ILE A 157 10.33 -2.64 -5.29
N GLU A 158 11.64 -2.39 -5.26
CA GLU A 158 12.68 -3.41 -5.35
C GLU A 158 13.37 -3.56 -3.99
N TYR A 159 13.53 -4.81 -3.53
CA TYR A 159 14.23 -5.13 -2.30
C TYR A 159 15.58 -5.74 -2.65
N GLY A 160 16.61 -5.41 -1.88
CA GLY A 160 17.94 -5.95 -2.10
C GLY A 160 18.99 -5.31 -1.21
N ASP A 161 20.23 -5.75 -1.40
CA ASP A 161 21.40 -5.22 -0.71
C ASP A 161 21.94 -4.00 -1.47
N PHE A 162 21.27 -2.87 -1.28
CA PHE A 162 21.66 -1.62 -1.91
C PHE A 162 22.77 -0.91 -1.11
N ALA A 163 23.70 -0.28 -1.83
CA ALA A 163 24.70 0.61 -1.25
C ALA A 163 24.24 2.07 -1.39
N ALA A 164 24.76 2.94 -0.52
CA ALA A 164 24.57 4.38 -0.67
C ALA A 164 25.14 4.84 -2.03
N PRO A 165 24.41 5.68 -2.80
CA PRO A 165 24.91 6.21 -4.05
C PRO A 165 26.10 7.14 -3.83
N ALA A 166 26.98 7.24 -4.83
CA ALA A 166 28.03 8.24 -4.83
C ALA A 166 27.43 9.66 -4.85
N PRO A 167 28.09 10.64 -4.20
CA PRO A 167 27.64 12.03 -4.17
C PRO A 167 27.69 12.72 -5.55
#